data_AF-A0A9X3RM20-F1
#
_entry.id   AF-A0A9X3RM20-F1
#
_cell.length_a   1.000
_cell.length_b   1.000
_cell.length_c   1.000
_cell.angle_alpha   90.00
_cell.angle_beta   90.00
_cell.angle_gamma   90.00
#
_symmetry.space_group_name_H-M   'P 1'
#
loop_
_entity.id
_entity.type
_entity.pdbx_description
1 polymer ?
#
loop_
_entity_poly.entity_id
_entity_poly.type
_entity_poly.pdbx_seq_one_letter_code
_entity_poly.pdbx_strand_id
1 'polypeptide(L)'
;MAKDPSLDSLDQLLNKRMTAFRHERYEPGNPEQMKWLTRAVNSVFGELSAEERELLVKDLVLSRARTLESEATKSTNSLLRDAGKTGQFPLDWFDDAHLPISFERIDVNDDGKESKTRLRVKLGYATADDFRAWIATEKRRLDRATAASDNAVKGCLVMIDALDQLNVPYLMQTKDEDVA
;
A
#
# COMPACT_ATOMS: atom_id res chain seq x y z
N MET A 1 24.02 28.71 5.31
CA MET A 1 24.13 27.23 5.42
C MET A 1 22.81 26.66 4.95
N ALA A 2 22.79 26.08 3.74
CA ALA A 2 21.63 25.33 3.29
C ALA A 2 21.52 24.09 4.19
N LYS A 3 20.37 23.90 4.84
CA LYS A 3 20.09 22.65 5.54
C LYS A 3 19.98 21.57 4.47
N ASP A 4 20.81 20.54 4.56
CA ASP A 4 20.58 19.30 3.82
C ASP A 4 19.16 18.83 4.15
N PRO A 5 18.26 18.78 3.16
CA PRO A 5 16.92 18.27 3.36
C PRO A 5 17.07 16.75 3.46
N SER A 6 17.01 16.21 4.68
CA SER A 6 16.92 14.76 4.84
C SER A 6 15.68 14.26 4.09
N LEU A 7 15.70 13.04 3.57
CA LEU A 7 14.55 12.45 2.84
C LEU A 7 13.25 12.47 3.67
N ASP A 8 13.35 12.33 4.99
CA ASP A 8 12.24 12.48 5.93
C ASP A 8 11.60 13.88 5.85
N SER A 9 12.38 14.92 5.56
CA SER A 9 11.88 16.30 5.42
C SER A 9 11.03 16.49 4.17
N LEU A 10 11.31 15.73 3.10
CA LEU A 10 10.58 15.82 1.84
C LEU A 10 9.24 15.07 1.88
N ASP A 11 9.24 13.86 2.45
CA ASP A 11 8.00 13.11 2.69
C ASP A 11 7.07 13.86 3.65
N GLN A 12 7.63 14.52 4.68
CA GLN A 12 6.86 15.38 5.57
C GLN A 12 6.29 16.60 4.82
N LEU A 13 7.08 17.23 3.96
CA LEU A 13 6.62 18.37 3.16
C LEU A 13 5.51 17.95 2.19
N LEU A 14 5.69 16.85 1.47
CA LEU A 14 4.69 16.31 0.53
C LEU A 14 3.39 15.96 1.26
N ASN A 15 3.46 15.24 2.39
CA ASN A 15 2.29 14.89 3.19
C ASN A 15 1.57 16.13 3.72
N LYS A 16 2.31 17.14 4.16
CA LYS A 16 1.75 18.43 4.59
C LYS A 16 1.01 19.12 3.45
N ARG A 17 1.62 19.23 2.25
CA ARG A 17 1.00 19.87 1.09
C ARG A 17 -0.20 19.09 0.57
N MET A 18 -0.09 17.77 0.49
CA MET A 18 -1.21 16.90 0.12
C MET A 18 -2.38 17.05 1.08
N THR A 19 -2.14 17.09 2.40
CA THR A 19 -3.21 17.27 3.38
C THR A 19 -3.85 18.65 3.26
N ALA A 20 -3.05 19.70 3.04
CA ALA A 20 -3.56 21.06 2.91
C ALA A 20 -4.43 21.30 1.66
N PHE A 21 -4.12 20.64 0.54
CA PHE A 21 -4.86 20.83 -0.72
C PHE A 21 -5.97 19.80 -0.94
N ARG A 22 -5.93 18.65 -0.24
CA ARG A 22 -6.93 17.59 -0.38
C ARG A 22 -8.32 18.12 -0.05
N HIS A 23 -9.27 17.86 -0.92
CA HIS A 23 -10.67 18.13 -0.63
C HIS A 23 -11.16 17.24 0.51
N GLU A 24 -11.96 17.80 1.41
CA GLU A 24 -12.60 17.06 2.51
C GLU A 24 -13.47 15.90 2.02
N ARG A 25 -14.06 16.06 0.83
CA ARG A 25 -14.80 15.02 0.10
C ARG A 25 -14.41 15.10 -1.37
N TYR A 26 -14.02 13.97 -1.94
CA TYR A 26 -13.74 13.86 -3.36
C TYR A 26 -14.05 12.45 -3.85
N GLU A 27 -14.38 12.36 -5.12
CA GLU A 27 -14.52 11.12 -5.86
C GLU A 27 -13.18 10.76 -6.50
N PRO A 28 -12.58 9.60 -6.14
CA PRO A 28 -11.40 9.11 -6.83
C PRO A 28 -11.72 8.90 -8.32
N GLY A 29 -10.96 9.55 -9.19
CA GLY A 29 -11.13 9.43 -10.65
C GLY A 29 -11.90 10.58 -11.30
N ASN A 30 -12.54 11.47 -10.53
CA ASN A 30 -13.10 12.70 -11.07
C ASN A 30 -11.96 13.71 -11.38
N PRO A 31 -11.67 14.02 -12.65
CA PRO A 31 -10.48 14.80 -13.00
C PRO A 31 -10.46 16.21 -12.37
N GLU A 32 -11.63 16.84 -12.26
CA GLU A 32 -11.77 18.18 -11.67
C GLU A 32 -11.43 18.17 -10.18
N GLN A 33 -11.95 17.19 -9.46
CA GLN A 33 -11.67 17.01 -8.04
C GLN A 33 -10.29 16.43 -7.75
N MET A 34 -9.58 15.90 -8.75
CA MET A 34 -8.20 15.42 -8.58
C MET A 34 -7.14 16.49 -8.87
N LYS A 35 -7.53 17.70 -9.32
CA LYS A 35 -6.61 18.83 -9.58
C LYS A 35 -5.78 19.24 -8.36
N TRP A 36 -6.24 18.97 -7.14
CA TRP A 36 -5.47 19.27 -5.93
C TRP A 36 -4.15 18.48 -5.87
N LEU A 37 -4.07 17.27 -6.45
CA LEU A 37 -2.82 16.52 -6.53
C LEU A 37 -1.78 17.29 -7.34
N THR A 38 -2.16 17.79 -8.53
CA THR A 38 -1.28 18.60 -9.37
C THR A 38 -0.82 19.86 -8.65
N ARG A 39 -1.71 20.51 -7.89
CA ARG A 39 -1.34 21.68 -7.06
C ARG A 39 -0.34 21.31 -5.96
N ALA A 40 -0.55 20.20 -5.27
CA ALA A 40 0.37 19.71 -4.24
C ALA A 40 1.76 19.40 -4.84
N VAL A 41 1.81 18.69 -5.96
CA VAL A 41 3.05 18.36 -6.67
C VAL A 41 3.78 19.62 -7.12
N ASN A 42 3.09 20.54 -7.80
CA ASN A 42 3.71 21.78 -8.31
C ASN A 42 4.25 22.66 -7.18
N SER A 43 3.54 22.74 -6.05
CA SER A 43 3.99 23.48 -4.87
C SER A 43 5.29 22.92 -4.30
N VAL A 44 5.46 21.59 -4.28
CA VAL A 44 6.70 20.96 -3.79
C VAL A 44 7.80 21.09 -4.83
N PHE A 45 7.53 20.76 -6.09
CA PHE A 45 8.55 20.72 -7.15
C PHE A 45 9.20 22.08 -7.41
N GLY A 46 8.46 23.19 -7.24
CA GLY A 46 8.99 24.55 -7.34
C GLY A 46 9.99 24.92 -6.23
N GLU A 47 9.96 24.23 -5.09
CA GLU A 47 10.81 24.50 -3.92
C GLU A 47 12.09 23.65 -3.91
N LEU A 48 12.19 22.62 -4.77
CA LEU A 48 13.31 21.66 -4.77
C LEU A 48 14.47 22.06 -5.69
N SER A 49 15.68 21.89 -5.17
CA SER A 49 16.94 21.91 -5.93
C SER A 49 17.07 20.74 -6.92
N ALA A 50 18.07 20.81 -7.79
CA ALA A 50 18.35 19.73 -8.74
C ALA A 50 18.74 18.41 -8.04
N GLU A 51 19.51 18.50 -6.96
CA GLU A 51 19.99 17.35 -6.17
C GLU A 51 18.82 16.63 -5.45
N GLU A 52 17.90 17.39 -4.85
CA GLU A 52 16.69 16.84 -4.24
C GLU A 52 15.76 16.18 -5.26
N ARG A 53 15.69 16.72 -6.49
CA ARG A 53 14.92 16.10 -7.58
C ARG A 53 15.51 14.77 -8.02
N GLU A 54 16.84 14.63 -8.04
CA GLU A 54 17.50 13.37 -8.36
C GLU A 54 17.19 12.29 -7.30
N LEU A 55 17.25 12.65 -6.02
CA LEU A 55 16.89 11.76 -4.91
C LEU A 55 15.43 11.29 -5.02
N LEU A 56 14.50 12.19 -5.35
CA LEU A 56 13.10 11.83 -5.61
C LEU A 56 12.92 10.83 -6.73
N VAL A 57 13.65 11.00 -7.84
CA VAL A 57 13.56 10.07 -8.97
C VAL A 57 14.04 8.68 -8.55
N LYS A 58 15.13 8.60 -7.79
CA LYS A 58 15.63 7.34 -7.25
C LYS A 58 14.58 6.66 -6.35
N ASP A 59 13.96 7.40 -5.45
CA ASP A 59 12.92 6.87 -4.56
C ASP A 59 11.65 6.47 -5.32
N LEU A 60 11.27 7.23 -6.34
CA LEU A 60 10.17 6.87 -7.24
C LEU A 60 10.45 5.54 -7.95
N VAL A 61 11.67 5.34 -8.46
CA VAL A 61 12.08 4.08 -9.09
C VAL A 61 12.03 2.93 -8.09
N LEU A 62 12.56 3.12 -6.87
CA LEU A 62 12.52 2.10 -5.81
C LEU A 62 11.09 1.77 -5.39
N SER A 63 10.24 2.79 -5.23
CA SER A 63 8.82 2.65 -4.90
C SER A 63 8.07 1.92 -6.01
N ARG A 64 8.32 2.28 -7.29
CA ARG A 64 7.72 1.62 -8.43
C ARG A 64 8.14 0.16 -8.53
N ALA A 65 9.42 -0.15 -8.31
CA ALA A 65 9.92 -1.52 -8.23
C ALA A 65 9.21 -2.31 -7.13
N ARG A 66 9.02 -1.73 -5.93
CA ARG A 66 8.25 -2.36 -4.83
C ARG A 66 6.79 -2.62 -5.23
N THR A 67 6.13 -1.70 -5.92
CA THR A 67 4.75 -1.88 -6.40
C THR A 67 4.66 -2.99 -7.43
N LEU A 68 5.55 -3.00 -8.44
CA LEU A 68 5.61 -4.06 -9.45
C LEU A 68 5.82 -5.43 -8.81
N GLU A 69 6.76 -5.54 -7.87
CA GLU A 69 7.00 -6.75 -7.09
C GLU A 69 5.77 -7.17 -6.26
N SER A 70 5.04 -6.21 -5.70
CA SER A 70 3.80 -6.48 -4.95
C SER A 70 2.70 -7.00 -5.85
N GLU A 71 2.51 -6.40 -7.02
CA GLU A 71 1.53 -6.82 -8.03
C GLU A 71 1.86 -8.22 -8.56
N ALA A 72 3.12 -8.47 -8.91
CA ALA A 72 3.59 -9.78 -9.34
C ALA A 72 3.35 -10.85 -8.26
N THR A 73 3.68 -10.55 -7.00
CA THR A 73 3.40 -11.44 -5.86
C THR A 73 1.89 -11.71 -5.69
N LYS A 74 1.05 -10.68 -5.85
CA LYS A 74 -0.42 -10.82 -5.75
C LYS A 74 -0.96 -11.72 -6.86
N SER A 75 -0.47 -11.57 -8.09
CA SER A 75 -0.83 -12.40 -9.23
C SER A 75 -0.52 -13.88 -8.93
N THR A 76 0.72 -14.17 -8.54
CA THR A 76 1.15 -15.52 -8.15
C THR A 76 0.29 -16.11 -7.03
N ASN A 77 0.00 -15.33 -5.99
CA ASN A 77 -0.85 -15.78 -4.90
C ASN A 77 -2.28 -16.07 -5.35
N SER A 78 -2.82 -15.33 -6.33
CA SER A 78 -4.12 -15.63 -6.93
C SER A 78 -4.08 -16.95 -7.65
N LEU A 79 -3.07 -17.15 -8.50
CA LEU A 79 -2.85 -18.38 -9.25
C LEU A 79 -2.74 -19.61 -8.34
N LEU A 80 -2.02 -19.52 -7.22
CA LEU A 80 -1.94 -20.61 -6.24
C LEU A 80 -3.28 -20.91 -5.55
N ARG A 81 -4.07 -19.87 -5.25
CA ARG A 81 -5.41 -20.06 -4.68
C ARG A 81 -6.37 -20.70 -5.69
N ASP A 82 -6.28 -20.33 -6.96
CA ASP A 82 -7.14 -20.88 -8.01
C ASP A 82 -6.78 -22.33 -8.35
N ALA A 83 -5.49 -22.68 -8.32
CA ALA A 83 -5.03 -24.07 -8.35
C ALA A 83 -5.62 -24.89 -7.19
N GLY A 84 -5.65 -24.32 -5.98
CA GLY A 84 -6.26 -24.94 -4.81
C GLY A 84 -7.77 -25.17 -4.93
N LYS A 85 -8.51 -24.26 -5.58
CA LYS A 85 -9.97 -24.40 -5.81
C LYS A 85 -10.30 -25.44 -6.87
N THR A 86 -9.54 -25.46 -7.96
CA THR A 86 -9.82 -26.28 -9.14
C THR A 86 -9.20 -27.67 -9.05
N GLY A 87 -8.18 -27.85 -8.20
CA GLY A 87 -7.37 -29.07 -8.13
C GLY A 87 -6.49 -29.29 -9.37
N GLN A 88 -6.45 -28.32 -10.29
CA GLN A 88 -5.69 -28.38 -11.53
C GLN A 88 -4.47 -27.48 -11.41
N PHE A 89 -3.35 -27.93 -11.99
CA PHE A 89 -2.23 -27.01 -12.21
C PHE A 89 -2.64 -25.97 -13.25
N PRO A 90 -2.35 -24.68 -13.04
CA PRO A 90 -2.59 -23.66 -14.04
C PRO A 90 -1.82 -24.04 -15.31
N LEU A 91 -2.52 -24.09 -16.45
CA LEU A 91 -1.87 -24.35 -17.75
C LEU A 91 -0.78 -23.31 -18.03
N ASP A 92 -0.96 -22.09 -17.52
CA ASP A 92 -0.06 -20.94 -17.69
C ASP A 92 1.10 -20.92 -16.68
N TRP A 93 1.30 -21.98 -15.89
CA TRP A 93 2.35 -22.03 -14.87
C TRP A 93 3.76 -21.80 -15.45
N PHE A 94 4.00 -22.25 -16.69
CA PHE A 94 5.26 -22.01 -17.39
C PHE A 94 5.44 -20.53 -17.75
N ASP A 95 4.37 -19.87 -18.19
CA ASP A 95 4.38 -18.45 -18.54
C ASP A 95 4.58 -17.59 -17.28
N ASP A 96 4.02 -18.01 -16.16
CA ASP A 96 4.11 -17.34 -14.86
C ASP A 96 5.31 -17.77 -14.00
N ALA A 97 6.17 -18.67 -14.48
CA ALA A 97 7.32 -19.19 -13.73
C ALA A 97 8.30 -18.09 -13.29
N HIS A 98 8.30 -16.95 -13.97
CA HIS A 98 9.13 -15.79 -13.66
C HIS A 98 8.58 -14.93 -12.51
N LEU A 99 7.31 -15.09 -12.14
CA LEU A 99 6.65 -14.33 -11.08
C LEU A 99 7.03 -14.85 -9.69
N PRO A 100 7.15 -13.98 -8.68
CA PRO A 100 7.58 -14.39 -7.35
C PRO A 100 6.42 -14.85 -6.45
N ILE A 101 6.70 -15.81 -5.56
CA ILE A 101 6.01 -15.96 -4.28
C ILE A 101 6.75 -15.17 -3.21
N SER A 102 6.02 -14.67 -2.21
CA SER A 102 6.60 -14.03 -1.03
C SER A 102 6.15 -14.74 0.24
N PHE A 103 7.10 -15.04 1.12
CA PHE A 103 6.84 -15.73 2.38
C PHE A 103 7.76 -15.22 3.49
N GLU A 104 7.35 -15.44 4.73
CA GLU A 104 8.15 -15.18 5.92
C GLU A 104 8.91 -16.45 6.30
N ARG A 105 10.24 -16.39 6.30
CA ARG A 105 11.08 -17.38 6.95
C ARG A 105 11.30 -16.98 8.40
N ILE A 106 11.15 -17.93 9.30
CA ILE A 106 11.46 -17.75 10.72
C ILE A 106 12.75 -18.50 10.97
N ASP A 107 13.80 -17.75 11.29
CA ASP A 107 15.09 -18.29 11.69
C ASP A 107 15.21 -18.12 13.21
N VAL A 108 15.55 -19.21 13.91
CA VAL A 108 15.76 -19.19 15.36
C VAL A 108 17.26 -19.13 15.61
N ASN A 109 17.70 -18.08 16.27
CA ASN A 109 19.11 -17.90 16.61
C ASN A 109 19.49 -18.83 17.78
N ASP A 110 20.79 -19.01 18.03
CA ASP A 110 21.32 -19.90 19.09
C ASP A 110 20.76 -19.56 20.49
N ASP A 111 20.36 -18.31 20.73
CA ASP A 111 19.72 -17.84 21.98
C ASP A 111 18.20 -18.13 22.05
N GLY A 112 17.63 -18.88 21.10
CA GLY A 112 16.20 -19.18 21.01
C GLY A 112 15.34 -18.00 20.53
N LYS A 113 15.96 -16.90 20.11
CA LYS A 113 15.23 -15.71 19.61
C LYS A 113 14.83 -15.90 18.15
N GLU A 114 13.54 -15.75 17.87
CA GLU A 114 13.01 -15.76 16.51
C GLU A 114 13.35 -14.45 15.77
N SER A 115 13.91 -14.58 14.58
CA SER A 115 14.01 -13.52 13.59
C SER A 115 13.11 -13.86 12.39
N LYS A 116 12.42 -12.84 11.87
CA LYS A 116 11.51 -13.00 10.74
C LYS A 116 12.12 -12.29 9.54
N THR A 117 12.42 -13.06 8.50
CA THR A 117 12.96 -12.54 7.25
C THR A 117 11.93 -12.74 6.15
N ARG A 118 11.54 -11.65 5.49
CA ARG A 118 10.67 -11.73 4.32
C ARG A 118 11.48 -12.04 3.09
N LEU A 119 11.17 -13.15 2.44
CA LEU A 119 11.83 -13.60 1.20
C LEU A 119 10.87 -13.53 0.02
N ARG A 120 11.46 -13.49 -1.18
CA ARG A 120 10.78 -13.69 -2.46
C ARG A 120 11.56 -14.66 -3.31
N VAL A 121 10.86 -15.60 -3.94
CA VAL A 121 11.44 -16.61 -4.84
C VAL A 121 10.55 -16.70 -6.07
N LYS A 122 11.14 -16.69 -7.26
CA LYS A 122 10.42 -16.91 -8.52
C LYS A 122 9.84 -18.32 -8.54
N LEU A 123 8.61 -18.48 -9.05
CA LEU A 123 7.90 -19.75 -9.07
C LEU A 123 8.70 -20.90 -9.69
N GLY A 124 9.39 -20.65 -10.81
CA GLY A 124 10.21 -21.65 -11.49
C GLY A 124 11.42 -22.14 -10.67
N TYR A 125 11.78 -21.44 -9.60
CA TYR A 125 12.86 -21.80 -8.67
C TYR A 125 12.35 -22.16 -7.27
N ALA A 126 11.04 -22.11 -7.04
CA ALA A 126 10.46 -22.38 -5.74
C ALA A 126 10.55 -23.86 -5.40
N THR A 127 11.05 -24.17 -4.20
CA THR A 127 11.14 -25.52 -3.67
C THR A 127 9.88 -25.89 -2.88
N ALA A 128 9.71 -27.18 -2.56
CA ALA A 128 8.62 -27.62 -1.69
C ALA A 128 8.64 -26.93 -0.31
N ASP A 129 9.82 -26.62 0.22
CA ASP A 129 9.96 -25.92 1.50
C ASP A 129 9.53 -24.45 1.40
N ASP A 130 9.76 -23.80 0.26
CA ASP A 130 9.28 -22.43 0.02
C ASP A 130 7.74 -22.40 -0.02
N PHE A 131 7.10 -23.40 -0.63
CA PHE A 131 5.63 -23.51 -0.60
C PHE A 131 5.10 -23.80 0.81
N ARG A 132 5.77 -24.63 1.62
CA ARG A 132 5.40 -24.85 3.03
C ARG A 132 5.49 -23.56 3.85
N ALA A 133 6.56 -22.78 3.67
CA ALA A 133 6.74 -21.49 4.33
C ALA A 133 5.69 -20.47 3.86
N TRP A 134 5.36 -20.47 2.57
CA TRP A 134 4.28 -19.66 2.01
C TRP A 134 2.93 -20.00 2.62
N ILE A 135 2.58 -21.29 2.75
CA ILE A 135 1.32 -21.74 3.39
C ILE A 135 1.24 -21.21 4.83
N ALA A 136 2.32 -21.34 5.61
CA ALA A 136 2.37 -20.83 6.98
C ALA A 136 2.17 -19.30 7.04
N THR A 137 2.78 -18.57 6.11
CA THR A 137 2.65 -17.12 5.99
C THR A 137 1.22 -16.71 5.65
N GLU A 138 0.59 -17.41 4.70
CA GLU A 138 -0.76 -17.10 4.22
C GLU A 138 -1.82 -17.37 5.29
N LYS A 139 -1.67 -18.45 6.08
CA LYS A 139 -2.54 -18.71 7.25
C LYS A 139 -2.53 -17.54 8.24
N ARG A 140 -1.34 -17.11 8.68
CA ARG A 140 -1.21 -15.94 9.58
C ARG A 140 -1.74 -14.65 8.96
N ARG A 141 -1.62 -14.49 7.64
CA ARG A 141 -2.15 -13.32 6.93
C ARG A 141 -3.68 -13.32 6.97
N LEU A 142 -4.32 -14.46 6.71
CA LEU A 142 -5.77 -14.62 6.75
C LEU A 142 -6.32 -14.33 8.14
N ASP A 143 -5.71 -14.92 9.19
CA ASP A 143 -6.14 -14.68 10.58
C ASP A 143 -6.11 -13.19 10.95
N ARG A 144 -5.03 -12.50 10.57
CA ARG A 144 -4.89 -11.04 10.77
C ARG A 144 -5.90 -10.24 9.94
N ALA A 145 -6.16 -10.63 8.70
CA ALA A 145 -7.06 -9.92 7.81
C ALA A 145 -8.52 -9.98 8.27
N THR A 146 -8.96 -11.15 8.74
CA THR A 146 -10.31 -11.32 9.32
C THR A 146 -10.47 -10.43 10.56
N ALA A 147 -9.53 -10.52 11.51
CA ALA A 147 -9.58 -9.71 12.73
C ALA A 147 -9.56 -8.19 12.46
N ALA A 148 -8.76 -7.74 11.48
CA ALA A 148 -8.70 -6.32 11.10
C ALA A 148 -10.01 -5.83 10.48
N SER A 149 -10.64 -6.66 9.64
CA SER A 149 -11.92 -6.32 8.99
C SER A 149 -13.03 -6.15 10.01
N ASP A 150 -13.14 -7.08 10.96
CA ASP A 150 -14.13 -7.02 12.04
C ASP A 150 -13.95 -5.77 12.92
N ASN A 151 -12.70 -5.42 13.23
CA ASN A 151 -12.39 -4.23 14.03
C ASN A 151 -12.71 -2.93 13.30
N ALA A 152 -12.49 -2.87 11.98
CA ALA A 152 -12.82 -1.69 11.18
C ALA A 152 -14.34 -1.45 11.14
N VAL A 153 -15.14 -2.52 10.94
CA VAL A 153 -16.62 -2.43 10.97
C VAL A 153 -17.10 -1.95 12.33
N LYS A 154 -16.61 -2.54 13.42
CA LYS A 154 -16.97 -2.11 14.79
C LYS A 154 -16.60 -0.64 15.04
N GLY A 155 -15.41 -0.22 14.62
CA GLY A 155 -14.98 1.18 14.74
C GLY A 155 -15.90 2.13 13.98
N CYS A 156 -16.34 1.75 12.78
CA CYS A 156 -17.28 2.54 11.99
C CYS A 156 -18.64 2.68 12.70
N LEU A 157 -19.19 1.58 13.25
CA LEU A 157 -20.44 1.61 14.00
C LEU A 157 -20.36 2.52 15.23
N VAL A 158 -19.26 2.47 15.99
CA VAL A 158 -19.05 3.37 17.13
C VAL A 158 -19.00 4.85 16.71
N MET A 159 -18.38 5.15 15.56
CA MET A 159 -18.33 6.51 15.04
C MET A 159 -19.72 6.99 14.58
N ILE A 160 -20.54 6.12 13.99
CA ILE A 160 -21.92 6.43 13.61
C ILE A 160 -22.74 6.77 14.87
N ASP A 161 -22.73 5.89 15.88
CA ASP A 161 -23.48 6.10 17.12
C ASP A 161 -23.07 7.41 17.82
N ALA A 162 -21.77 7.73 17.83
CA ALA A 162 -21.27 8.97 18.41
C ALA A 162 -21.76 10.21 17.64
N LEU A 163 -21.78 10.16 16.31
CA LEU A 163 -22.26 11.27 15.47
C LEU A 163 -23.77 11.49 15.62
N ASP A 164 -24.55 10.41 15.71
CA ASP A 164 -26.00 10.45 15.91
C ASP A 164 -26.36 11.03 17.30
N GLN A 165 -25.61 10.66 18.34
CA GLN A 165 -25.80 11.18 19.70
C GLN A 165 -25.42 12.65 19.86
N LEU A 166 -24.42 13.13 19.11
CA LEU A 166 -23.97 14.51 19.14
C LEU A 166 -24.86 15.47 18.32
N ASN A 167 -25.87 14.95 17.61
CA ASN A 167 -26.77 15.70 16.73
C ASN A 167 -26.01 16.71 15.85
N VAL A 168 -24.87 16.29 15.30
CA VAL A 168 -23.94 17.18 14.59
C VAL A 168 -24.60 17.63 13.28
N PRO A 169 -25.03 18.89 13.14
CA PRO A 169 -25.65 19.37 11.92
C PRO A 169 -24.53 19.84 11.00
N TYR A 170 -23.81 18.92 10.36
CA TYR A 170 -22.79 19.31 9.39
C TYR A 170 -22.73 18.33 8.23
N LEU A 171 -22.63 18.89 7.01
CA LEU A 171 -22.41 18.26 5.69
C LEU A 171 -23.60 18.22 4.72
N MET A 172 -24.52 19.19 4.80
CA MET A 172 -25.30 19.66 3.63
C MET A 172 -25.12 21.17 3.43
N GLN A 173 -23.93 21.60 3.02
CA GLN A 173 -23.77 22.87 2.31
C GLN A 173 -22.80 22.62 1.16
N THR A 174 -23.34 22.22 0.00
CA THR A 174 -22.72 22.56 -1.27
C THR A 174 -22.72 24.08 -1.34
N LYS A 175 -21.55 24.71 -1.15
CA LYS A 175 -21.39 26.11 -1.54
C LYS A 175 -21.43 26.16 -3.06
N ASP A 176 -22.63 26.30 -3.61
CA ASP A 176 -22.82 27.07 -4.83
C ASP A 176 -22.74 28.54 -4.42
N GLU A 177 -21.62 29.21 -4.74
CA GLU A 177 -21.35 30.67 -4.63
C GLU A 177 -19.84 30.81 -4.98
N ASP A 178 -19.34 31.48 -6.02
CA ASP A 178 -19.89 32.42 -7.01
C ASP A 178 -19.01 32.35 -8.26
N VAL A 179 -19.61 32.23 -9.45
CA VAL A 179 -19.01 32.70 -10.71
C VAL A 179 -19.74 33.98 -11.08
N ALA A 180 -19.09 35.11 -10.85
CA ALA A 180 -19.37 36.40 -11.45
C ALA A 180 -18.05 37.02 -11.91
#